data_AF-A0A8S3RWH4-F1
#
_entry.id   AF-A0A8S3RWH4-F1
#
_cell.length_a   1.000
_cell.length_b   1.000
_cell.length_c   1.000
_cell.angle_alpha   90.00
_cell.angle_beta   90.00
_cell.angle_gamma   90.00
#
_symmetry.space_group_name_H-M   'P 1'
#
loop_
_entity.id
_entity.type
_entity.pdbx_description
1 polymer ?
#
loop_
_entity_poly.entity_id
_entity_poly.type
_entity_poly.pdbx_seq_one_letter_code
_entity_poly.pdbx_strand_id
1 'polypeptide(L)'
;MDTTSKLSANVALQSPISKNIQLEISFDGKIENLKTKAGLQYGERKKHELLSTPDLDLPNGLEIDIDIQSPIRNMKASVSHEFKRNTALLTFSNVQSLISGKAVAKIRKHKTQLNGKIDTSTGLKIELCLKTPLTKDFEVIINGNGGLHAFRYESSVSYGQERVRGEVNHEWSSEAIKGNMLLSTPILEDIKIEYDVNGNPKSFGTTVRASIGNMNGIEEITTVRLGEMSIVFDTTLKTTLSGNVKSSQLKFSHDGSISSFKTNIEATHADKTIKADASFKHLPSIEGSLSLQTPFEKLRDVNIKIEHTGSVKSFTTIGIFNMHPTKD
;
A
#
# COMPACT_ATOMS: atom_id res chain seq x y z
N MET A 1 -9.01 -23.67 2.51
CA MET A 1 -7.81 -22.83 2.69
C MET A 1 -7.23 -23.16 4.05
N ASP A 2 -5.98 -23.62 4.11
CA ASP A 2 -5.30 -24.00 5.34
C ASP A 2 -4.72 -22.74 5.98
N THR A 3 -5.40 -22.18 6.98
CA THR A 3 -4.97 -20.96 7.67
C THR A 3 -4.01 -21.32 8.81
N THR A 4 -2.77 -21.65 8.46
CA THR A 4 -1.64 -21.62 9.40
C THR A 4 -1.18 -20.17 9.54
N SER A 5 -1.74 -19.45 10.52
CA SER A 5 -1.29 -18.10 10.86
C SER A 5 0.01 -18.19 11.66
N LYS A 6 1.13 -17.86 11.03
CA LYS A 6 2.41 -17.69 11.72
C LYS A 6 2.57 -16.23 12.09
N LEU A 7 2.56 -15.91 13.38
CA LEU A 7 2.78 -14.54 13.86
C LEU A 7 4.08 -14.50 14.67
N SER A 8 5.10 -13.83 14.15
CA SER A 8 6.37 -13.64 14.86
C SER A 8 6.64 -12.15 15.11
N ALA A 9 6.97 -11.83 16.36
CA ALA A 9 7.48 -10.54 16.79
C ALA A 9 8.97 -10.71 17.10
N ASN A 10 9.82 -10.21 16.20
CA ASN A 10 11.26 -10.19 16.38
C ASN A 10 11.69 -8.78 16.80
N VAL A 11 12.17 -8.63 18.02
CA VAL A 11 12.69 -7.35 18.55
C VAL A 11 14.21 -7.47 18.66
N ALA A 12 14.92 -6.87 17.71
CA ALA A 12 16.38 -6.75 17.76
C ALA A 12 16.78 -5.37 18.29
N LEU A 13 17.43 -5.35 19.45
CA LEU A 13 18.01 -4.14 20.04
C LEU A 13 19.51 -4.11 19.72
N GLN A 14 19.88 -3.30 18.74
CA GLN A 14 21.28 -2.97 18.45
C GLN A 14 21.73 -1.80 19.32
N SER A 15 22.85 -1.97 20.01
CA SER A 15 23.44 -0.95 20.88
C SER A 15 24.87 -0.64 20.41
N PRO A 16 25.23 0.63 20.21
CA PRO A 16 26.60 1.00 19.80
C PRO A 16 27.63 0.90 20.95
N ILE A 17 27.18 0.65 22.18
CA ILE A 17 28.02 0.65 23.40
C ILE A 17 27.89 -0.65 24.22
N SER A 18 27.04 -1.58 23.82
CA SER A 18 26.91 -2.90 24.45
C SER A 18 26.62 -3.97 23.41
N LYS A 19 26.83 -5.25 23.77
CA LYS A 19 26.53 -6.36 22.85
C LYS A 19 25.04 -6.37 22.47
N ASN A 20 24.75 -6.72 21.22
CA ASN A 20 23.40 -6.77 20.66
C ASN A 20 22.50 -7.69 21.49
N ILE A 21 21.27 -7.26 21.77
CA ILE A 21 20.24 -8.10 22.38
C ILE A 21 19.21 -8.42 21.30
N GLN A 22 19.00 -9.70 21.01
CA GLN A 22 17.90 -10.14 20.16
C GLN A 22 16.89 -10.88 21.02
N LEU A 23 15.66 -10.37 21.00
CA LEU A 23 14.49 -10.96 21.61
C LEU A 23 13.59 -11.44 20.48
N GLU A 24 13.35 -12.74 20.43
CA GLU A 24 12.41 -13.36 19.49
C GLU A 24 11.22 -13.87 20.28
N ILE A 25 10.02 -13.47 19.90
CA ILE A 25 8.79 -14.11 20.35
C ILE A 25 8.05 -14.54 19.10
N SER A 26 7.90 -15.84 18.87
CA SER A 26 7.12 -16.36 17.75
C SER A 26 6.01 -17.27 18.21
N PHE A 27 4.84 -17.08 17.61
CA PHE A 27 3.66 -17.91 17.76
C PHE A 27 3.49 -18.69 16.46
N ASP A 28 3.57 -20.02 16.55
CA ASP A 28 3.54 -20.91 15.40
C ASP A 28 2.52 -22.02 15.60
N GLY A 29 1.61 -22.20 14.64
CA GLY A 29 0.56 -23.22 14.69
C GLY A 29 -0.86 -22.66 14.84
N LYS A 30 -1.84 -23.57 14.81
CA LYS A 30 -3.26 -23.24 15.01
C LYS A 30 -3.50 -22.93 16.49
N ILE A 31 -4.55 -22.18 16.83
CA ILE A 31 -4.89 -21.80 18.22
C ILE A 31 -4.96 -23.03 19.15
N GLU A 32 -5.41 -24.17 18.63
CA GLU A 32 -5.53 -25.45 19.33
C GLU A 32 -4.18 -26.17 19.56
N ASN A 33 -3.10 -25.69 18.94
CA ASN A 33 -1.75 -26.27 19.00
C ASN A 33 -0.68 -25.17 18.93
N LEU A 34 -0.95 -24.02 19.56
CA LEU A 34 -0.13 -22.83 19.42
C LEU A 34 1.21 -23.05 20.13
N LYS A 35 2.27 -23.19 19.35
CA LYS A 35 3.64 -23.25 19.85
C LYS A 35 4.11 -21.83 20.08
N THR A 36 4.38 -21.49 21.33
CA THR A 36 5.05 -20.23 21.64
C THR A 36 6.53 -20.51 21.77
N LYS A 37 7.33 -19.74 21.04
CA LYS A 37 8.77 -19.75 21.13
C LYS A 37 9.23 -18.39 21.65
N ALA A 38 10.01 -18.41 22.72
CA ALA A 38 10.72 -17.23 23.19
C ALA A 38 12.22 -17.49 23.07
N GLY A 39 12.93 -16.64 22.33
CA GLY A 39 14.37 -16.69 22.14
C GLY A 39 15.04 -15.45 22.70
N LEU A 40 16.14 -15.62 23.44
CA LEU A 40 17.01 -14.53 23.86
C LEU A 40 18.44 -14.82 23.40
N GLN A 41 19.04 -13.84 22.73
CA GLN A 41 20.44 -13.88 22.33
C GLN A 41 21.15 -12.59 22.75
N TYR A 42 22.34 -12.71 23.33
CA TYR A 42 23.18 -11.59 23.78
C TYR A 42 24.58 -11.65 23.17
N GLY A 43 24.88 -10.74 22.24
CA GLY A 43 26.10 -10.76 21.43
C GLY A 43 26.22 -12.07 20.64
N GLU A 44 27.45 -12.59 20.54
CA GLU A 44 27.71 -13.87 19.86
C GLU A 44 27.53 -15.11 20.75
N ARG A 45 26.88 -14.97 21.92
CA ARG A 45 26.61 -16.13 22.78
C ARG A 45 25.50 -17.00 22.21
N LYS A 46 25.51 -18.28 22.59
CA LYS A 46 24.54 -19.30 22.16
C LYS A 46 23.11 -18.81 22.39
N LYS A 47 22.28 -18.88 21.35
CA LYS A 47 20.85 -18.56 21.40
C LYS A 47 20.15 -19.56 22.33
N HIS A 48 19.42 -19.05 23.32
CA HIS A 48 18.60 -19.89 24.19
C HIS A 48 17.14 -19.76 23.75
N GLU A 49 16.54 -20.89 23.42
CA GLU A 49 15.17 -20.99 22.92
C GLU A 49 14.31 -21.75 23.94
N LEU A 50 13.14 -21.22 24.23
CA LEU A 50 12.10 -21.89 25.01
C LEU A 50 10.97 -22.22 24.08
N LEU A 51 10.51 -23.47 24.14
CA LEU A 51 9.36 -23.98 23.41
C LEU A 51 8.31 -24.37 24.44
N SER A 52 7.14 -23.74 24.39
CA SER A 52 5.97 -24.18 25.15
C SER A 52 4.91 -24.73 24.20
N THR A 53 4.51 -25.98 24.42
CA THR A 53 3.27 -26.56 23.91
C THR A 53 2.24 -26.54 25.05
N PRO A 54 1.13 -25.81 24.94
CA PRO A 54 0.11 -25.85 25.97
C PRO A 54 -0.56 -27.23 26.00
N ASP A 55 -0.72 -27.81 27.19
CA ASP A 55 -1.66 -28.90 27.42
C ASP A 55 -3.04 -28.28 27.68
N LEU A 56 -4.03 -28.63 26.87
CA LEU A 56 -5.17 -27.76 26.54
C LEU A 56 -6.45 -28.15 27.29
N ASP A 57 -6.32 -28.61 28.54
CA ASP A 57 -7.45 -29.06 29.35
C ASP A 57 -7.59 -28.27 30.68
N LEU A 58 -7.75 -26.94 30.57
CA LEU A 58 -8.01 -26.07 31.72
C LEU A 58 -9.19 -25.11 31.47
N PRO A 59 -10.29 -25.22 32.25
CA PRO A 59 -11.48 -24.36 32.14
C PRO A 59 -11.26 -22.88 32.49
N ASN A 60 -10.16 -22.53 33.18
CA ASN A 60 -9.99 -21.23 33.84
C ASN A 60 -8.88 -20.35 33.23
N GLY A 61 -8.46 -20.64 32.00
CA GLY A 61 -7.33 -19.96 31.37
C GLY A 61 -5.98 -20.58 31.73
N LEU A 62 -4.98 -20.28 30.91
CA LEU A 62 -3.61 -20.78 31.05
C LEU A 62 -2.73 -19.64 31.55
N GLU A 63 -2.20 -19.79 32.76
CA GLU A 63 -1.14 -18.93 33.32
C GLU A 63 0.18 -19.69 33.21
N ILE A 64 1.09 -19.19 32.37
CA ILE A 64 2.45 -19.74 32.24
C ILE A 64 3.43 -18.73 32.82
N ASP A 65 4.01 -19.07 33.97
CA ASP A 65 5.18 -18.41 34.53
C ASP A 65 6.45 -19.18 34.12
N ILE A 66 7.32 -18.56 33.34
CA ILE A 66 8.62 -19.13 32.96
C ILE A 66 9.74 -18.29 33.57
N ASP A 67 10.48 -18.90 34.50
CA ASP A 67 11.76 -18.41 35.01
C ASP A 67 12.89 -18.81 34.05
N ILE A 68 13.58 -17.82 33.47
CA ILE A 68 14.73 -18.02 32.59
C ILE A 68 16.01 -17.76 33.39
N GLN A 69 16.81 -18.81 33.62
CA GLN A 69 18.17 -18.66 34.14
C GLN A 69 19.13 -18.25 33.01
N SER A 70 19.73 -17.08 33.16
CA SER A 70 20.70 -16.53 32.20
C SER A 70 22.15 -16.81 32.60
N PRO A 71 23.07 -17.03 31.65
CA PRO A 71 24.50 -17.15 31.91
C PRO A 71 25.17 -15.83 32.31
N ILE A 72 24.40 -14.72 32.36
CA ILE A 72 24.83 -13.47 32.99
C ILE A 72 24.57 -13.60 34.49
N ARG A 73 25.64 -13.66 35.32
CA ARG A 73 25.51 -13.68 36.78
C ARG A 73 24.59 -12.54 37.23
N ASN A 74 23.55 -12.88 38.01
CA ASN A 74 22.54 -11.97 38.58
C ASN A 74 21.44 -11.47 37.63
N MET A 75 21.19 -12.15 36.51
CA MET A 75 20.02 -11.88 35.67
C MET A 75 18.91 -12.90 35.96
N LYS A 76 17.79 -12.42 36.52
CA LYS A 76 16.52 -13.17 36.62
C LYS A 76 15.57 -12.60 35.56
N ALA A 77 15.06 -13.46 34.69
CA ALA A 77 14.04 -13.10 33.71
C ALA A 77 12.80 -13.95 33.96
N SER A 78 11.65 -13.29 34.07
CA SER A 78 10.35 -13.95 34.26
C SER A 78 9.44 -13.56 33.09
N VAL A 79 8.85 -14.55 32.43
CA VAL A 79 7.81 -14.35 31.42
C VAL A 79 6.50 -14.87 31.99
N SER A 80 5.52 -13.97 32.16
CA SER A 80 4.16 -14.33 32.58
C SER A 80 3.24 -14.19 31.35
N HIS A 81 2.52 -15.26 31.01
CA HIS A 81 1.49 -15.28 29.97
C HIS A 81 0.13 -15.57 30.63
N GLU A 82 -0.89 -14.77 30.31
CA GLU A 82 -2.27 -15.02 30.76
C GLU A 82 -3.17 -15.21 29.52
N PHE A 83 -3.70 -16.42 29.33
CA PHE A 83 -4.66 -16.74 28.26
C PHE A 83 -6.09 -16.76 28.82
N LYS A 84 -6.91 -15.76 28.47
CA LYS A 84 -8.33 -15.74 28.81
C LYS A 84 -9.17 -16.18 27.61
N ARG A 85 -9.65 -17.43 27.62
CA ARG A 85 -10.63 -17.94 26.65
C ARG A 85 -12.03 -17.74 27.21
N ASN A 86 -12.82 -16.84 26.63
CA ASN A 86 -14.23 -16.72 27.01
C ASN A 86 -15.06 -17.66 26.11
N THR A 87 -15.47 -18.81 26.64
CA THR A 87 -16.18 -19.84 25.87
C THR A 87 -17.69 -19.62 25.92
N ALA A 88 -18.29 -19.31 24.77
CA ALA A 88 -19.61 -19.78 24.39
C ALA A 88 -19.50 -20.43 23.00
N LEU A 89 -20.26 -21.51 22.79
CA LEU A 89 -20.16 -22.52 21.73
C LEU A 89 -19.76 -22.04 20.31
N LEU A 90 -18.99 -22.90 19.65
CA LEU A 90 -18.29 -22.73 18.39
C LEU A 90 -19.20 -22.60 17.15
N THR A 91 -19.04 -21.49 16.43
CA THR A 91 -18.92 -21.49 14.96
C THR A 91 -17.61 -20.77 14.63
N PHE A 92 -16.79 -21.35 13.73
CA PHE A 92 -15.45 -20.88 13.37
C PHE A 92 -15.43 -19.55 12.57
N SER A 93 -16.32 -18.62 12.88
CA SER A 93 -16.38 -17.28 12.29
C SER A 93 -16.00 -16.17 13.26
N ASN A 94 -15.98 -16.40 14.59
CA ASN A 94 -15.80 -15.36 15.59
C ASN A 94 -14.94 -15.81 16.79
N VAL A 95 -13.64 -16.03 16.59
CA VAL A 95 -12.71 -16.20 17.72
C VAL A 95 -12.31 -14.83 18.25
N GLN A 96 -12.99 -14.35 19.28
CA GLN A 96 -12.54 -13.22 20.08
C GLN A 96 -11.37 -13.68 20.97
N SER A 97 -10.16 -13.27 20.66
CA SER A 97 -8.97 -13.62 21.44
C SER A 97 -8.28 -12.39 22.00
N LEU A 98 -8.01 -12.43 23.31
CA LEU A 98 -7.11 -11.52 23.99
C LEU A 98 -5.86 -12.31 24.37
N ILE A 99 -4.73 -11.93 23.78
CA ILE A 99 -3.41 -12.48 24.09
C ILE A 99 -2.62 -11.36 24.76
N SER A 100 -2.10 -11.60 25.95
CA SER A 100 -1.21 -10.64 26.61
C SER A 100 -0.02 -11.36 27.24
N GLY A 101 1.14 -10.72 27.18
CA GLY A 101 2.38 -11.25 27.68
C GLY A 101 3.25 -10.15 28.26
N LYS A 102 3.99 -10.50 29.30
CA LYS A 102 4.94 -9.58 29.95
C LYS A 102 6.24 -10.30 30.22
N ALA A 103 7.33 -9.73 29.70
CA ALA A 103 8.68 -10.17 29.98
C ALA A 103 9.41 -9.11 30.82
N VAL A 104 10.02 -9.52 31.92
CA VAL A 104 10.80 -8.63 32.78
C VAL A 104 12.20 -9.18 32.94
N ALA A 105 13.20 -8.38 32.60
CA ALA A 105 14.60 -8.68 32.86
C ALA A 105 15.17 -7.69 33.89
N LYS A 106 15.79 -8.22 34.95
CA LYS A 106 16.52 -7.40 35.94
C LYS A 106 18.01 -7.65 35.82
N ILE A 107 18.80 -6.58 35.65
CA ILE A 107 20.26 -6.62 35.68
C ILE A 107 20.71 -5.62 36.75
N ARG A 108 21.20 -6.11 37.90
CA ARG A 108 21.51 -5.28 39.09
C ARG A 108 20.28 -4.45 39.53
N LYS A 109 20.41 -3.12 39.60
CA LYS A 109 19.34 -2.16 39.94
C LYS A 109 18.46 -1.76 38.75
N HIS A 110 18.79 -2.22 37.54
CA HIS A 110 18.12 -1.83 36.31
C HIS A 110 17.09 -2.87 35.90
N LYS A 111 15.88 -2.42 35.56
CA LYS A 111 14.73 -3.25 35.20
C LYS A 111 14.29 -2.90 33.80
N THR A 112 14.31 -3.88 32.90
CA THR A 112 13.73 -3.79 31.55
C THR A 112 12.43 -4.57 31.52
N GLN A 113 11.40 -4.01 30.91
CA GLN A 113 10.08 -4.62 30.80
C GLN A 113 9.58 -4.50 29.36
N LEU A 114 9.12 -5.61 28.80
CA LEU A 114 8.39 -5.66 27.55
C LEU A 114 6.98 -6.16 27.85
N ASN A 115 5.97 -5.37 27.49
CA ASN A 115 4.57 -5.76 27.55
C ASN A 115 4.05 -5.86 26.11
N GLY A 116 3.32 -6.93 25.80
CA GLY A 116 2.63 -7.12 24.54
C GLY A 116 1.17 -7.48 24.78
N LYS A 117 0.27 -6.92 23.98
CA LYS A 117 -1.16 -7.22 24.00
C LYS A 117 -1.68 -7.26 22.57
N ILE A 118 -2.44 -8.29 22.25
CA ILE A 118 -3.20 -8.42 21.01
C ILE A 118 -4.64 -8.73 21.40
N ASP A 119 -5.57 -7.89 20.99
CA ASP A 119 -6.99 -8.02 21.24
C ASP A 119 -7.72 -8.02 19.90
N THR A 120 -8.47 -9.08 19.63
CA THR A 120 -9.25 -9.26 18.39
C THR A 120 -10.76 -9.18 18.63
N SER A 121 -11.19 -8.84 19.84
CA SER A 121 -12.60 -8.93 20.27
C SER A 121 -13.54 -7.98 19.54
N THR A 122 -13.06 -6.79 19.18
CA THR A 122 -13.84 -5.68 18.57
C THR A 122 -13.18 -5.12 17.30
N GLY A 123 -12.23 -5.88 16.73
CA GLY A 123 -11.27 -5.41 15.72
C GLY A 123 -9.86 -5.81 16.14
N LEU A 124 -8.85 -5.47 15.34
CA LEU A 124 -7.45 -5.71 15.66
C LEU A 124 -6.91 -4.58 16.55
N LYS A 125 -6.49 -4.91 17.77
CA LYS A 125 -5.74 -4.00 18.63
C LYS A 125 -4.44 -4.64 19.07
N ILE A 126 -3.31 -4.06 18.70
CA ILE A 126 -1.96 -4.50 19.07
C ILE A 126 -1.32 -3.38 19.89
N GLU A 127 -0.80 -3.71 21.06
CA GLU A 127 -0.01 -2.82 21.90
C GLU A 127 1.31 -3.51 22.25
N LEU A 128 2.43 -2.85 22.02
CA LEU A 128 3.75 -3.29 22.43
C LEU A 128 4.47 -2.14 23.13
N CYS A 129 4.92 -2.35 24.37
CA CYS A 129 5.56 -1.33 25.18
C CYS A 129 6.85 -1.87 25.80
N LEU A 130 7.98 -1.27 25.43
CA LEU A 130 9.30 -1.53 25.99
C LEU A 130 9.69 -0.38 26.91
N LYS A 131 9.87 -0.69 28.20
CA LYS A 131 10.40 0.23 29.21
C LYS A 131 11.76 -0.25 29.66
N THR A 132 12.78 0.61 29.58
CA THR A 132 14.15 0.23 29.93
C THR A 132 14.96 1.45 30.35
N PRO A 133 15.87 1.34 31.32
CA PRO A 133 16.74 2.44 31.70
C PRO A 133 17.88 2.70 30.69
N LEU A 134 18.00 1.86 29.65
CA LEU A 134 19.07 1.97 28.64
C LEU A 134 18.71 2.93 27.49
N THR A 135 17.44 3.23 27.30
CA THR A 135 16.95 4.05 26.20
C THR A 135 15.60 4.69 26.57
N LYS A 136 15.06 5.57 25.72
CA LYS A 136 13.71 6.11 25.89
C LYS A 136 12.68 4.98 25.77
N ASP A 137 11.54 5.16 26.42
CA ASP A 137 10.41 4.24 26.29
C ASP A 137 10.02 4.11 24.82
N PHE A 138 9.79 2.87 24.38
CA PHE A 138 9.37 2.56 23.02
C PHE A 138 7.98 1.93 23.05
N GLU A 139 7.08 2.44 22.22
CA GLU A 139 5.69 2.00 22.17
C GLU A 139 5.24 1.86 20.73
N VAL A 140 4.53 0.76 20.43
CA VAL A 140 3.82 0.54 19.18
C VAL A 140 2.37 0.26 19.53
N ILE A 141 1.45 0.98 18.89
CA ILE A 141 0.01 0.75 18.99
C ILE A 141 -0.52 0.64 17.57
N ILE A 142 -1.32 -0.40 17.30
CA ILE A 142 -2.08 -0.56 16.07
C ILE A 142 -3.51 -0.84 16.48
N ASN A 143 -4.45 -0.02 16.02
CA ASN A 143 -5.87 -0.25 16.15
C ASN A 143 -6.44 -0.37 14.75
N GLY A 144 -7.33 -1.31 14.52
CA GLY A 144 -8.01 -1.41 13.25
C GLY A 144 -9.27 -2.21 13.35
N ASN A 145 -10.20 -1.91 12.46
CA ASN A 145 -11.46 -2.62 12.37
C ASN A 145 -11.90 -2.71 10.91
N GLY A 146 -12.89 -3.56 10.67
CA GLY A 146 -13.45 -3.77 9.34
C GLY A 146 -12.86 -4.95 8.58
N GLY A 147 -13.40 -5.18 7.39
CA GLY A 147 -13.04 -6.29 6.50
C GLY A 147 -12.45 -5.78 5.17
N LEU A 148 -12.25 -6.69 4.21
CA LEU A 148 -11.59 -6.35 2.93
C LEU A 148 -12.29 -5.23 2.13
N HIS A 149 -13.60 -5.07 2.27
CA HIS A 149 -14.37 -4.04 1.59
C HIS A 149 -14.42 -2.70 2.33
N ALA A 150 -14.23 -2.69 3.64
CA ALA A 150 -14.28 -1.46 4.41
C ALA A 150 -13.45 -1.66 5.66
N PHE A 151 -12.39 -0.87 5.81
CA PHE A 151 -11.53 -0.94 6.97
C PHE A 151 -10.96 0.42 7.35
N ARG A 152 -10.64 0.54 8.63
CA ARG A 152 -9.89 1.67 9.19
C ARG A 152 -8.77 1.11 10.05
N TYR A 153 -7.55 1.57 9.81
CA TYR A 153 -6.39 1.28 10.64
C TYR A 153 -5.73 2.57 11.09
N GLU A 154 -5.38 2.61 12.37
CA GLU A 154 -4.58 3.64 12.99
C GLU A 154 -3.38 2.97 13.63
N SER A 155 -2.20 3.53 13.42
CA SER A 155 -0.96 3.04 14.00
C SER A 155 -0.20 4.20 14.62
N SER A 156 0.57 3.90 15.65
CA SER A 156 1.53 4.86 16.18
C SER A 156 2.75 4.17 16.73
N VAL A 157 3.91 4.78 16.47
CA VAL A 157 5.20 4.38 17.01
C VAL A 157 5.74 5.56 17.81
N SER A 158 6.03 5.34 19.09
CA SER A 158 6.55 6.36 20.00
C SER A 158 7.95 5.97 20.48
N TYR A 159 8.84 6.95 20.59
CA TYR A 159 10.17 6.82 21.18
C TYR A 159 10.44 8.00 22.13
N GLY A 160 10.16 7.80 23.41
CA GLY A 160 10.04 8.86 24.41
C GLY A 160 8.85 9.76 24.12
N GLN A 161 9.10 11.05 23.87
CA GLN A 161 8.05 12.04 23.55
C GLN A 161 7.75 12.14 22.05
N GLU A 162 8.65 11.63 21.20
CA GLU A 162 8.48 11.65 19.75
C GLU A 162 7.49 10.57 19.33
N ARG A 163 6.58 10.90 18.41
CA ARG A 163 5.53 9.98 17.95
C ARG A 163 5.26 10.14 16.47
N VAL A 164 5.34 9.02 15.75
CA VAL A 164 4.85 8.88 14.37
C VAL A 164 3.47 8.25 14.42
N ARG A 165 2.53 8.76 13.61
CA ARG A 165 1.18 8.21 13.49
C ARG A 165 0.86 7.92 12.03
N GLY A 166 0.23 6.78 11.77
CA GLY A 166 -0.31 6.43 10.47
C GLY A 166 -1.81 6.16 10.58
N GLU A 167 -2.59 6.64 9.62
CA GLU A 167 -4.00 6.28 9.47
C GLU A 167 -4.24 5.81 8.03
N VAL A 168 -5.05 4.77 7.88
CA VAL A 168 -5.51 4.26 6.59
C VAL A 168 -6.99 3.99 6.69
N ASN A 169 -7.77 4.63 5.81
CA ASN A 169 -9.20 4.38 5.64
C ASN A 169 -9.43 3.86 4.22
N HIS A 170 -10.26 2.84 4.10
CA HIS A 170 -10.65 2.25 2.81
C HIS A 170 -12.11 1.86 2.83
N GLU A 171 -12.81 2.16 1.73
CA GLU A 171 -14.18 1.76 1.48
C GLU A 171 -14.32 1.35 0.01
N TRP A 172 -14.91 0.17 -0.22
CA TRP A 172 -15.17 -0.43 -1.52
C TRP A 172 -16.63 -0.88 -1.58
N SER A 173 -17.37 -0.32 -2.53
CA SER A 173 -18.70 -0.75 -2.96
C SER A 173 -18.71 -1.21 -4.43
N SER A 174 -19.85 -1.68 -4.93
CA SER A 174 -19.99 -2.06 -6.35
C SER A 174 -19.74 -0.91 -7.33
N GLU A 175 -19.83 0.35 -6.88
CA GLU A 175 -19.77 1.55 -7.73
C GLU A 175 -18.66 2.51 -7.34
N ALA A 176 -17.99 2.29 -6.21
CA ALA A 176 -16.97 3.21 -5.72
C ALA A 176 -15.86 2.50 -4.94
N ILE A 177 -14.64 3.00 -5.07
CA ILE A 177 -13.50 2.64 -4.24
C ILE A 177 -12.87 3.95 -3.78
N LYS A 178 -12.95 4.24 -2.49
CA LYS A 178 -12.38 5.47 -1.91
C LYS A 178 -11.54 5.14 -0.70
N GLY A 179 -10.62 6.03 -0.39
CA GLY A 179 -9.83 5.90 0.82
C GLY A 179 -8.84 7.02 0.99
N ASN A 180 -8.23 7.02 2.15
CA ASN A 180 -7.19 7.96 2.49
C ASN A 180 -6.10 7.30 3.33
N MET A 181 -4.92 7.88 3.27
CA MET A 181 -3.78 7.55 4.10
C MET A 181 -3.24 8.86 4.68
N LEU A 182 -2.91 8.86 5.96
CA LEU A 182 -2.28 9.97 6.65
C LEU A 182 -1.04 9.45 7.36
N LEU A 183 0.08 10.16 7.24
CA LEU A 183 1.29 9.93 7.99
C LEU A 183 1.68 11.24 8.68
N SER A 184 1.56 11.27 10.00
CA SER A 184 2.02 12.40 10.82
C SER A 184 3.35 12.06 11.47
N THR A 185 4.33 12.94 11.33
CA THR A 185 5.69 12.74 11.89
C THR A 185 6.17 14.00 12.61
N PRO A 186 7.10 13.89 13.58
CA PRO A 186 7.66 15.07 14.22
C PRO A 186 8.67 15.86 13.36
N ILE A 187 9.19 15.24 12.30
CA ILE A 187 10.31 15.77 11.50
C ILE A 187 9.89 16.33 10.15
N LEU A 188 8.73 15.94 9.66
CA LEU A 188 8.15 16.34 8.39
C LEU A 188 6.68 16.69 8.60
N GLU A 189 6.18 17.64 7.82
CA GLU A 189 4.75 17.93 7.76
C GLU A 189 3.95 16.67 7.37
N ASP A 190 2.68 16.64 7.79
CA ASP A 190 1.79 15.52 7.57
C ASP A 190 1.66 15.18 6.08
N ILE A 191 1.88 13.91 5.73
CA ILE A 191 1.70 13.42 4.37
C ILE A 191 0.32 12.80 4.28
N LYS A 192 -0.52 13.30 3.37
CA LYS A 192 -1.87 12.79 3.14
C LYS A 192 -2.04 12.36 1.70
N ILE A 193 -2.55 11.16 1.49
CA ILE A 193 -2.91 10.60 0.18
C ILE A 193 -4.40 10.27 0.20
N GLU A 194 -5.13 10.67 -0.82
CA GLU A 194 -6.54 10.37 -1.00
C GLU A 194 -6.75 9.79 -2.39
N TYR A 195 -7.58 8.77 -2.49
CA TYR A 195 -8.01 8.21 -3.76
C TYR A 195 -9.52 8.03 -3.76
N ASP A 196 -10.12 8.27 -4.91
CA ASP A 196 -11.54 8.12 -5.15
C ASP A 196 -11.75 7.62 -6.58
N VAL A 197 -12.31 6.42 -6.70
CA VAL A 197 -12.66 5.78 -7.97
C VAL A 197 -14.17 5.62 -7.98
N ASN A 198 -14.84 6.18 -8.97
CA ASN A 198 -16.29 6.12 -9.10
C ASN A 198 -16.69 5.56 -10.47
N GLY A 199 -17.70 4.70 -10.49
CA GLY A 199 -18.25 4.08 -11.69
C GLY A 199 -18.04 2.57 -11.73
N ASN A 200 -18.10 2.01 -12.94
CA ASN A 200 -17.97 0.57 -13.17
C ASN A 200 -16.73 0.27 -14.03
N PRO A 201 -16.28 -1.00 -14.13
CA PRO A 201 -15.07 -1.35 -14.88
C PRO A 201 -15.03 -0.93 -16.36
N LYS A 202 -16.18 -0.62 -16.99
CA LYS A 202 -16.24 -0.10 -18.36
C LYS A 202 -16.33 1.42 -18.43
N SER A 203 -16.72 2.10 -17.36
CA SER A 203 -16.84 3.56 -17.32
C SER A 203 -16.61 4.05 -15.90
N PHE A 204 -15.42 4.57 -15.64
CA PHE A 204 -15.03 5.04 -14.32
C PHE A 204 -14.21 6.33 -14.39
N GLY A 205 -14.28 7.10 -13.31
CA GLY A 205 -13.38 8.20 -13.03
C GLY A 205 -12.51 7.87 -11.82
N THR A 206 -11.26 8.30 -11.83
CA THR A 206 -10.36 8.25 -10.69
C THR A 206 -9.92 9.67 -10.34
N THR A 207 -9.77 9.92 -9.04
CA THR A 207 -9.12 11.12 -8.51
C THR A 207 -8.12 10.65 -7.47
N VAL A 208 -6.86 11.06 -7.62
CA VAL A 208 -5.80 10.80 -6.65
C VAL A 208 -5.20 12.14 -6.21
N ARG A 209 -5.12 12.37 -4.91
CA ARG A 209 -4.54 13.58 -4.34
C ARG A 209 -3.45 13.21 -3.35
N ALA A 210 -2.32 13.89 -3.42
CA ALA A 210 -1.28 13.79 -2.42
C ALA A 210 -0.88 15.19 -1.95
N SER A 211 -0.72 15.35 -0.63
CA SER A 211 -0.37 16.60 0.02
C SER A 211 0.66 16.38 1.11
N ILE A 212 1.46 17.43 1.33
CA ILE A 212 2.43 17.51 2.42
C ILE A 212 2.10 18.80 3.18
N GLY A 213 1.73 18.66 4.45
CA GLY A 213 1.16 19.72 5.28
C GLY A 213 -0.04 20.38 4.61
N ASN A 214 0.02 21.70 4.42
CA ASN A 214 -1.05 22.47 3.78
C ASN A 214 -0.88 22.57 2.25
N MET A 215 0.17 21.98 1.67
CA MET A 215 0.44 22.06 0.24
C MET A 215 -0.15 20.85 -0.51
N ASN A 216 -1.08 21.12 -1.43
CA ASN A 216 -1.56 20.14 -2.40
C ASN A 216 -0.47 19.88 -3.45
N GLY A 217 0.38 18.88 -3.19
CA GLY A 217 1.54 18.58 -4.02
C GLY A 217 1.20 17.95 -5.36
N ILE A 218 0.19 17.06 -5.39
CA ILE A 218 -0.22 16.31 -6.57
C ILE A 218 -1.74 16.17 -6.60
N GLU A 219 -2.35 16.39 -7.77
CA GLU A 219 -3.73 16.01 -8.09
C GLU A 219 -3.75 15.34 -9.47
N GLU A 220 -4.19 14.09 -9.53
CA GLU A 220 -4.47 13.36 -10.76
C GLU A 220 -5.97 13.14 -10.88
N ILE A 221 -6.54 13.42 -12.05
CA ILE A 221 -7.93 13.12 -12.38
C ILE A 221 -7.93 12.37 -13.70
N THR A 222 -8.48 11.16 -13.71
CA THR A 222 -8.57 10.34 -14.92
C THR A 222 -10.01 9.90 -15.15
N THR A 223 -10.44 9.85 -16.42
CA THR A 223 -11.70 9.25 -16.84
C THR A 223 -11.46 8.24 -17.93
N VAL A 224 -12.11 7.08 -17.82
CA VAL A 224 -12.00 5.98 -18.77
C VAL A 224 -13.39 5.53 -19.17
N ARG A 225 -13.62 5.35 -20.48
CA ARG A 225 -14.84 4.73 -21.03
C ARG A 225 -14.45 3.71 -22.07
N LEU A 226 -14.94 2.49 -21.91
CA LEU A 226 -14.74 1.34 -22.78
C LEU A 226 -16.09 0.98 -23.42
N GLY A 227 -16.18 1.14 -24.73
CA GLY A 227 -17.23 0.57 -25.57
C GLY A 227 -16.82 -0.79 -26.13
N GLU A 228 -17.64 -1.34 -27.02
CA GLU A 228 -17.35 -2.64 -27.67
C GLU A 228 -16.13 -2.55 -28.59
N MET A 229 -15.99 -1.44 -29.32
CA MET A 229 -14.87 -1.15 -30.21
C MET A 229 -14.37 0.28 -30.02
N SER A 230 -14.60 0.85 -28.84
CA SER A 230 -14.20 2.23 -28.56
C SER A 230 -13.57 2.36 -27.19
N ILE A 231 -12.61 3.27 -27.10
CA ILE A 231 -11.89 3.59 -25.87
C ILE A 231 -11.78 5.11 -25.81
N VAL A 232 -12.21 5.70 -24.70
CA VAL A 232 -11.96 7.10 -24.38
C VAL A 232 -11.21 7.14 -23.06
N PHE A 233 -10.11 7.89 -23.05
CA PHE A 233 -9.23 8.06 -21.90
C PHE A 233 -8.84 9.54 -21.81
N ASP A 234 -9.09 10.18 -20.68
CA ASP A 234 -8.68 11.57 -20.41
C ASP A 234 -8.08 11.61 -19.01
N THR A 235 -6.79 11.96 -18.92
CA THR A 235 -6.08 12.12 -17.65
C THR A 235 -5.44 13.49 -17.55
N THR A 236 -5.57 14.11 -16.39
CA THR A 236 -4.94 15.38 -16.04
C THR A 236 -4.12 15.20 -14.77
N LEU A 237 -2.83 15.53 -14.84
CA LEU A 237 -1.92 15.57 -13.72
C LEU A 237 -1.55 17.02 -13.42
N LYS A 238 -1.87 17.48 -12.21
CA LYS A 238 -1.42 18.76 -11.66
C LYS A 238 -0.40 18.50 -10.56
N THR A 239 0.67 19.26 -10.60
CA THR A 239 1.73 19.23 -9.58
C THR A 239 1.98 20.63 -9.06
N THR A 240 2.09 20.78 -7.75
CA THR A 240 2.46 22.04 -7.10
C THR A 240 3.78 21.84 -6.40
N LEU A 241 4.85 22.41 -6.95
CA LEU A 241 6.19 22.32 -6.34
C LEU A 241 6.74 23.72 -6.13
N SER A 242 7.06 24.06 -4.87
CA SER A 242 7.59 25.38 -4.48
C SER A 242 6.72 26.55 -4.98
N GLY A 243 5.39 26.42 -4.86
CA GLY A 243 4.42 27.43 -5.29
C GLY A 243 4.14 27.48 -6.79
N ASN A 244 4.86 26.72 -7.63
CA ASN A 244 4.61 26.65 -9.06
C ASN A 244 3.67 25.49 -9.39
N VAL A 245 2.57 25.80 -10.07
CA VAL A 245 1.62 24.80 -10.56
C VAL A 245 1.99 24.42 -12.00
N LYS A 246 2.21 23.13 -12.26
CA LYS A 246 2.37 22.58 -13.60
C LYS A 246 1.25 21.58 -13.86
N SER A 247 0.63 21.68 -15.04
CA SER A 247 -0.40 20.76 -15.51
C SER A 247 0.07 20.02 -16.75
N SER A 248 -0.24 18.72 -16.79
CA SER A 248 -0.13 17.89 -17.98
C SER A 248 -1.45 17.19 -18.23
N GLN A 249 -1.87 17.08 -19.48
CA GLN A 249 -3.09 16.38 -19.87
C GLN A 249 -2.81 15.43 -21.02
N LEU A 250 -3.39 14.25 -20.98
CA LEU A 250 -3.42 13.31 -22.11
C LEU A 250 -4.87 12.91 -22.36
N LYS A 251 -5.34 13.18 -23.57
CA LYS A 251 -6.61 12.69 -24.09
C LYS A 251 -6.33 11.70 -25.20
N PHE A 252 -7.07 10.61 -25.17
CA PHE A 252 -7.03 9.56 -26.16
C PHE A 252 -8.46 9.14 -26.45
N SER A 253 -8.78 8.99 -27.74
CA SER A 253 -10.01 8.38 -28.18
C SER A 253 -9.71 7.45 -29.34
N HIS A 254 -10.32 6.27 -29.33
CA HIS A 254 -10.32 5.32 -30.42
C HIS A 254 -11.75 4.85 -30.62
N ASP A 255 -12.18 4.78 -31.87
CA ASP A 255 -13.49 4.30 -32.26
C ASP A 255 -13.38 3.47 -33.52
N GLY A 256 -13.94 2.26 -33.48
CA GLY A 256 -14.02 1.35 -34.61
C GLY A 256 -13.11 0.13 -34.50
N SER A 257 -13.12 -0.65 -35.57
CA SER A 257 -12.36 -1.89 -35.69
C SER A 257 -11.03 -1.66 -36.41
N ILE A 258 -10.14 -2.66 -36.39
CA ILE A 258 -8.92 -2.60 -37.20
C ILE A 258 -9.19 -2.45 -38.72
N SER A 259 -10.39 -2.83 -39.18
CA SER A 259 -10.81 -2.66 -40.59
C SER A 259 -11.37 -1.28 -40.90
N SER A 260 -11.83 -0.54 -39.89
CA SER A 260 -12.26 0.84 -40.02
C SER A 260 -12.28 1.52 -38.65
N PHE A 261 -11.40 2.51 -38.45
CA PHE A 261 -11.27 3.21 -37.18
C PHE A 261 -10.93 4.69 -37.34
N LYS A 262 -11.14 5.42 -36.25
CA LYS A 262 -10.60 6.76 -35.99
C LYS A 262 -9.92 6.78 -34.62
N THR A 263 -8.73 7.36 -34.55
CA THR A 263 -7.97 7.56 -33.32
C THR A 263 -7.59 9.02 -33.21
N ASN A 264 -7.78 9.63 -32.03
CA ASN A 264 -7.38 11.00 -31.75
C ASN A 264 -6.56 10.99 -30.46
N ILE A 265 -5.41 11.64 -30.46
CA ILE A 265 -4.50 11.75 -29.32
C ILE A 265 -4.17 13.23 -29.14
N GLU A 266 -4.35 13.75 -27.93
CA GLU A 266 -3.96 15.12 -27.56
C GLU A 266 -3.15 15.08 -26.27
N ALA A 267 -1.90 15.50 -26.32
CA ALA A 267 -1.02 15.60 -25.17
C ALA A 267 -0.65 17.06 -24.94
N THR A 268 -0.91 17.58 -23.74
CA THR A 268 -0.59 18.96 -23.35
C THR A 268 0.33 18.96 -22.14
N HIS A 269 1.41 19.73 -22.18
CA HIS A 269 2.30 19.95 -21.04
C HIS A 269 2.74 21.42 -21.00
N ALA A 270 2.49 22.11 -19.89
CA ALA A 270 2.87 23.52 -19.71
C ALA A 270 2.51 24.40 -20.93
N ASP A 271 1.24 24.35 -21.32
CA ASP A 271 0.63 25.11 -22.43
C ASP A 271 1.12 24.74 -23.85
N LYS A 272 1.94 23.68 -23.98
CA LYS A 272 2.34 23.13 -25.28
C LYS A 272 1.53 21.89 -25.59
N THR A 273 0.86 21.87 -26.72
CA THR A 273 -0.01 20.78 -27.15
C THR A 273 0.52 20.09 -28.40
N ILE A 274 0.51 18.75 -28.38
CA ILE A 274 0.72 17.88 -29.53
C ILE A 274 -0.60 17.17 -29.81
N LYS A 275 -1.05 17.17 -31.07
CA LYS A 275 -2.25 16.44 -31.51
C LYS A 275 -1.89 15.47 -32.62
N ALA A 276 -2.46 14.27 -32.57
CA ALA A 276 -2.33 13.29 -33.64
C ALA A 276 -3.68 12.64 -33.91
N ASP A 277 -4.09 12.65 -35.17
CA ASP A 277 -5.35 12.07 -35.64
C ASP A 277 -5.03 11.03 -36.70
N ALA A 278 -5.57 9.83 -36.55
CA ALA A 278 -5.41 8.75 -37.51
C ALA A 278 -6.78 8.19 -37.90
N SER A 279 -6.98 7.90 -39.18
CA SER A 279 -8.17 7.20 -39.66
C SER A 279 -7.77 6.11 -40.63
N PHE A 280 -8.47 4.99 -40.57
CA PHE A 280 -8.29 3.90 -41.52
C PHE A 280 -9.63 3.32 -41.92
N LYS A 281 -9.72 2.81 -43.15
CA LYS A 281 -10.85 2.07 -43.69
C LYS A 281 -10.34 1.14 -44.78
N HIS A 282 -10.76 -0.13 -44.75
CA HIS A 282 -10.28 -1.15 -45.68
C HIS A 282 -11.31 -1.52 -46.78
N LEU A 283 -12.60 -1.30 -46.55
CA LEU A 283 -13.65 -1.65 -47.52
C LEU A 283 -14.62 -0.49 -47.75
N PRO A 284 -15.05 -0.26 -49.02
CA PRO A 284 -14.69 -0.98 -50.26
C PRO A 284 -13.33 -0.60 -50.86
N SER A 285 -12.63 0.34 -50.24
CA SER A 285 -11.34 0.94 -50.62
C SER A 285 -10.43 0.98 -49.40
N ILE A 286 -9.12 0.97 -49.62
CA ILE A 286 -8.14 1.19 -48.54
C ILE A 286 -7.88 2.70 -48.46
N GLU A 287 -8.38 3.33 -47.42
CA GLU A 287 -8.19 4.74 -47.10
C GLU A 287 -7.46 4.84 -45.77
N GLY A 288 -6.37 5.61 -45.73
CA GLY A 288 -5.60 5.90 -44.54
C GLY A 288 -5.31 7.38 -44.44
N SER A 289 -5.41 7.96 -43.25
CA SER A 289 -4.92 9.31 -42.98
C SER A 289 -4.22 9.39 -41.64
N LEU A 290 -3.20 10.24 -41.57
CA LEU A 290 -2.51 10.62 -40.35
C LEU A 290 -2.27 12.12 -40.39
N SER A 291 -2.74 12.84 -39.37
CA SER A 291 -2.43 14.24 -39.12
C SER A 291 -1.65 14.36 -37.82
N LEU A 292 -0.62 15.18 -37.80
CA LEU A 292 0.19 15.48 -36.62
C LEU A 292 0.40 16.99 -36.55
N GLN A 293 0.02 17.57 -35.41
CA GLN A 293 0.22 18.97 -35.07
C GLN A 293 1.14 19.07 -33.84
N THR A 294 2.22 19.83 -33.95
CA THR A 294 3.20 19.97 -32.86
C THR A 294 3.64 21.43 -32.66
N PRO A 295 4.15 21.80 -31.47
CA PRO A 295 4.73 23.13 -31.27
C PRO A 295 6.15 23.24 -31.86
N PHE A 296 6.71 22.17 -32.43
CA PHE A 296 8.06 22.15 -33.00
C PHE A 296 8.02 22.67 -34.43
N GLU A 297 8.76 23.75 -34.72
CA GLU A 297 8.65 24.45 -36.00
C GLU A 297 8.86 23.54 -37.22
N LYS A 298 9.80 22.59 -37.13
CA LYS A 298 10.12 21.66 -38.23
C LYS A 298 9.07 20.57 -38.47
N LEU A 299 8.17 20.34 -37.51
CA LEU A 299 7.12 19.31 -37.56
C LEU A 299 5.77 19.91 -37.15
N ARG A 300 5.55 21.20 -37.43
CA ARG A 300 4.38 21.92 -36.94
C ARG A 300 3.09 21.31 -37.45
N ASP A 301 3.05 21.01 -38.74
CA ASP A 301 1.93 20.35 -39.41
C ASP A 301 2.47 19.28 -40.34
N VAL A 302 2.09 18.02 -40.09
CA VAL A 302 2.39 16.88 -40.96
C VAL A 302 1.09 16.17 -41.28
N ASN A 303 0.80 15.99 -42.57
CA ASN A 303 -0.39 15.28 -43.03
C ASN A 303 0.00 14.24 -44.07
N ILE A 304 -0.46 13.01 -43.85
CA ILE A 304 -0.31 11.87 -44.77
C ILE A 304 -1.72 11.39 -45.12
N LYS A 305 -2.00 11.19 -46.41
CA LYS A 305 -3.21 10.53 -46.89
C LYS A 305 -2.83 9.46 -47.92
N ILE A 306 -3.41 8.27 -47.78
CA ILE A 306 -3.29 7.17 -48.73
C ILE A 306 -4.68 6.72 -49.13
N GLU A 307 -4.89 6.51 -50.43
CA GLU A 307 -6.14 6.00 -50.99
C GLU A 307 -5.81 4.97 -52.06
N HIS A 308 -6.33 3.75 -51.92
CA HIS A 308 -6.20 2.67 -52.89
C HIS A 308 -7.58 2.11 -53.21
N THR A 309 -7.93 2.15 -54.50
CA THR A 309 -9.24 1.78 -55.01
C THR A 309 -9.10 0.81 -56.18
N GLY A 310 -10.08 -0.07 -56.38
CA GLY A 310 -10.12 -1.03 -57.48
C GLY A 310 -9.73 -2.46 -57.09
N SER A 311 -9.67 -3.34 -58.09
CA SER A 311 -9.36 -4.77 -57.91
C SER A 311 -7.90 -5.06 -58.25
N VAL A 312 -7.40 -6.25 -57.90
CA VAL A 312 -6.04 -6.70 -58.27
C VAL A 312 -5.77 -6.61 -59.78
N LYS A 313 -6.80 -6.68 -60.63
CA LYS A 313 -6.68 -6.57 -62.10
C LYS A 313 -6.70 -5.13 -62.61
N SER A 314 -7.21 -4.17 -61.82
CA SER A 314 -7.30 -2.75 -62.19
C SER A 314 -7.51 -1.92 -60.93
N PHE A 315 -6.49 -1.17 -60.52
CA PHE A 315 -6.48 -0.35 -59.31
C PHE A 315 -5.84 1.02 -59.53
N THR A 316 -6.16 1.97 -58.64
CA THR A 316 -5.55 3.29 -58.54
C THR A 316 -5.04 3.50 -57.11
N THR A 317 -3.82 4.01 -56.95
CA THR A 317 -3.27 4.39 -55.64
C THR A 317 -2.84 5.84 -55.65
N ILE A 318 -3.26 6.61 -54.65
CA ILE A 318 -2.90 8.01 -54.45
C ILE A 318 -2.27 8.13 -53.06
N GLY A 319 -1.06 8.66 -53.00
CA GLY A 319 -0.39 9.05 -51.76
C GLY A 319 -0.14 10.55 -51.75
N ILE A 320 -0.54 11.23 -50.68
CA ILE A 320 -0.33 12.67 -50.48
C ILE A 320 0.43 12.85 -49.18
N PHE A 321 1.52 13.61 -49.25
CA PHE A 321 2.30 14.04 -48.10
C PHE A 321 2.40 15.56 -48.11
N ASN A 322 1.94 16.20 -47.05
CA ASN A 322 2.03 17.64 -46.85
C ASN A 322 2.74 17.94 -45.54
N MET A 323 3.70 18.86 -45.58
CA MET A 323 4.37 19.39 -44.40
C MET A 323 4.50 20.91 -44.52
N HIS A 324 4.42 21.62 -43.40
CA HIS A 324 4.65 23.07 -43.41
C HIS A 324 6.08 23.38 -43.87
N PRO A 325 6.30 24.32 -44.81
CA PRO A 325 7.64 24.65 -45.28
C PRO A 325 8.47 25.24 -44.14
N THR A 326 9.70 24.75 -43.98
CA THR A 326 10.70 25.36 -43.10
C THR A 326 11.14 26.69 -43.70
N LYS A 327 11.15 27.76 -42.91
CA LYS A 327 11.95 28.95 -43.27
C LYS A 327 13.41 28.57 -43.03
N ASP A 328 14.21 28.58 -44.08
CA ASP A 328 15.66 28.41 -44.04
C ASP A 328 16.35 29.53 -43.24
#